data_AF-A0A6B2DIV4-F1
#
_entry.id   AF-A0A6B2DIV4-F1
#
_cell.length_a   1.000
_cell.length_b   1.000
_cell.length_c   1.000
_cell.angle_alpha   90.00
_cell.angle_beta   90.00
_cell.angle_gamma   90.00
#
_symmetry.space_group_name_H-M   'P 1'
#
loop_
_entity.id
_entity.type
_entity.pdbx_description
1 polymer ?
#
loop_
_entity_poly.entity_id
_entity_poly.type
_entity_poly.pdbx_seq_one_letter_code
_entity_poly.pdbx_strand_id
1 'polypeptide(L)'
;MLVLAIDTSTPAVTAGVVEVDGDAVETRGERVTVDPRAHGELITPHALAAAEAAGVALKDLDAIVAGVGPGPFTGLRAGMATAAALG
;
A
#
# COMPACT_ATOMS: atom_id res chain seq x y z
N MET A 1 -2.79 13.57 8.57
CA MET A 1 -3.11 13.20 7.17
C MET A 1 -3.06 11.69 7.04
N LEU A 2 -4.11 11.04 6.53
CA LEU A 2 -4.16 9.60 6.34
C LEU A 2 -3.62 9.24 4.95
N VAL A 3 -2.59 8.40 4.91
CA VAL A 3 -1.91 8.03 3.67
C VAL A 3 -1.90 6.51 3.53
N LEU A 4 -2.31 6.02 2.36
CA LEU A 4 -2.09 4.62 1.98
C LEU A 4 -0.73 4.49 1.29
N ALA A 5 0.17 3.72 1.89
CA ALA A 5 1.44 3.33 1.32
C ALA A 5 1.35 1.93 0.71
N ILE A 6 1.78 1.79 -0.54
CA ILE A 6 1.84 0.53 -1.30
C ILE A 6 3.29 0.27 -1.70
N ASP A 7 3.81 -0.93 -1.41
CA ASP A 7 5.10 -1.35 -1.92
C ASP A 7 5.04 -2.80 -2.45
N THR A 8 5.60 -2.97 -3.64
CA THR A 8 5.70 -4.22 -4.40
C THR A 8 7.09 -4.36 -5.08
N SER A 9 8.07 -3.58 -4.62
CA SER A 9 9.45 -3.55 -5.13
C SER A 9 10.29 -4.76 -4.70
N THR A 10 9.80 -5.54 -3.74
CA THR A 10 10.46 -6.74 -3.20
C THR A 10 9.51 -7.95 -3.25
N PRO A 11 9.93 -9.15 -2.81
CA PRO A 11 9.00 -10.27 -2.60
C PRO A 11 7.89 -10.01 -1.57
N ALA A 12 8.03 -8.99 -0.71
CA ALA A 12 6.96 -8.57 0.18
C ALA A 12 5.95 -7.70 -0.58
N VAL A 13 4.69 -8.13 -0.58
CA VAL A 13 3.55 -7.33 -0.98
C VAL A 13 3.05 -6.61 0.27
N THR A 14 3.16 -5.28 0.27
CA THR A 14 2.89 -4.45 1.44
C THR A 14 1.86 -3.40 1.10
N ALA A 15 0.84 -3.27 1.95
CA ALA A 15 -0.01 -2.09 2.01
C ALA A 15 -0.16 -1.66 3.48
N GLY A 16 -0.09 -0.36 3.73
CA GLY A 16 -0.25 0.21 5.08
C GLY A 16 -0.93 1.56 5.04
N VAL A 17 -1.84 1.80 5.98
CA VAL A 17 -2.39 3.12 6.26
C VAL A 17 -1.59 3.73 7.40
N VAL A 18 -1.02 4.89 7.14
CA VAL A 18 -0.26 5.66 8.12
C VAL A 18 -0.94 7.01 8.36
N GLU A 19 -0.84 7.49 9.58
CA GLU A 19 -1.15 8.86 9.93
C GLU A 19 0.15 9.67 9.94
N VAL A 20 0.16 10.76 9.16
CA VAL A 20 1.28 11.69 9.04
C VAL A 20 0.91 13.01 9.70
N ASP A 21 1.72 13.44 10.67
CA ASP A 21 1.63 14.74 11.35
C ASP A 21 3.01 15.39 11.41
N GLY A 22 3.27 16.33 10.51
CA GLY A 22 4.62 16.89 10.31
C GLY A 22 5.64 15.82 9.94
N ASP A 23 6.68 15.66 10.76
CA ASP A 23 7.69 14.62 10.61
C ASP A 23 7.32 13.29 11.31
N ALA A 24 6.21 13.26 12.05
CA ALA A 24 5.74 12.06 12.75
C ALA A 24 4.92 11.18 11.80
N VAL A 25 5.19 9.88 11.84
CA VAL A 25 4.46 8.85 11.07
C VAL A 25 4.06 7.73 12.01
N GLU A 26 2.76 7.45 12.09
CA GLU A 26 2.20 6.37 12.90
C GLU A 26 1.45 5.37 12.01
N THR A 27 1.78 4.07 12.12
CA THR A 27 1.03 3.02 11.41
C THR A 27 -0.31 2.80 12.08
N ARG A 28 -1.40 2.98 11.33
CA ARG A 28 -2.78 2.76 11.79
C ARG A 28 -3.30 1.37 11.43
N GLY A 29 -2.84 0.81 10.33
CA GLY A 29 -3.16 -0.55 9.90
C GLY A 29 -2.25 -1.00 8.77
N GLU A 30 -1.90 -2.28 8.73
CA GLU A 30 -1.04 -2.82 7.67
C GLU A 30 -1.39 -4.25 7.31
N ARG A 31 -1.01 -4.62 6.08
CA ARG A 31 -1.00 -5.99 5.62
C ARG A 31 0.25 -6.27 4.79
N VAL A 32 0.99 -7.30 5.20
CA VAL A 32 2.22 -7.75 4.54
C VAL A 32 2.13 -9.24 4.27
N THR A 33 2.43 -9.65 3.05
CA THR A 33 2.63 -11.06 2.68
C THR A 33 3.90 -11.20 1.86
N VAL A 34 4.75 -12.17 2.20
CA VAL A 34 5.96 -12.47 1.43
C VAL A 34 5.66 -13.55 0.42
N ASP A 35 5.37 -13.13 -0.82
CA ASP A 35 5.19 -14.01 -1.97
C ASP A 35 5.64 -13.28 -3.26
N PRO A 36 6.76 -13.67 -3.88
CA PRO A 36 7.29 -13.01 -5.06
C PRO A 36 6.45 -13.19 -6.33
N ARG A 37 5.36 -13.96 -6.28
CA ARG A 37 4.50 -14.27 -7.45
C ARG A 37 3.12 -13.65 -7.36
N ALA A 38 2.73 -13.14 -6.18
CA ALA A 38 1.35 -12.77 -5.91
C ALA A 38 1.12 -11.25 -5.81
N HIS A 39 2.05 -10.41 -6.30
CA HIS A 39 1.92 -8.94 -6.23
C HIS A 39 0.59 -8.41 -6.77
N GLY A 40 0.17 -8.89 -7.95
CA GLY A 40 -1.07 -8.43 -8.59
C GLY A 40 -2.34 -8.93 -7.89
N GLU A 41 -2.32 -10.14 -7.35
CA GLU A 41 -3.48 -10.74 -6.68
C GLU A 41 -3.66 -10.19 -5.26
N LEU A 42 -2.57 -9.86 -4.58
CA LEU A 42 -2.59 -9.49 -3.16
C LEU A 42 -2.67 -7.99 -2.91
N ILE A 43 -2.15 -7.13 -3.81
CA ILE A 43 -2.00 -5.72 -3.44
C ILE A 43 -3.33 -5.00 -3.19
N THR A 44 -4.36 -5.25 -4.01
CA THR A 44 -5.68 -4.64 -3.81
C THR A 44 -6.37 -5.18 -2.53
N PRO A 45 -6.43 -6.50 -2.29
CA PRO A 45 -6.90 -7.03 -1.00
C PRO A 45 -6.11 -6.50 0.21
N HIS A 46 -4.80 -6.30 0.08
CA HIS A 46 -3.97 -5.77 1.17
C HIS A 46 -4.29 -4.31 1.47
N ALA A 47 -4.50 -3.47 0.44
CA ALA A 47 -4.92 -2.09 0.63
C ALA A 47 -6.27 -2.00 1.37
N LEU A 48 -7.24 -2.84 0.99
CA LEU A 48 -8.53 -2.92 1.67
C LEU A 48 -8.39 -3.39 3.12
N ALA A 49 -7.61 -4.44 3.37
CA ALA A 49 -7.36 -4.97 4.71
C ALA A 49 -6.62 -3.97 5.61
N ALA A 50 -5.67 -3.20 5.06
CA ALA A 50 -4.96 -2.17 5.79
C ALA A 50 -5.89 -1.01 6.19
N ALA A 51 -6.80 -0.59 5.31
CA ALA A 51 -7.81 0.41 5.61
C ALA A 51 -8.81 -0.09 6.67
N GLU A 52 -9.27 -1.33 6.56
CA GLU A 52 -10.12 -1.98 7.57
C GLU A 52 -9.42 -2.05 8.93
N ALA A 53 -8.15 -2.48 8.98
CA ALA A 53 -7.36 -2.53 10.21
C ALA A 53 -7.16 -1.14 10.85
N ALA A 54 -7.06 -0.10 10.01
CA ALA A 54 -6.99 1.29 10.46
C ALA A 54 -8.36 1.90 10.85
N GLY A 55 -9.47 1.18 10.62
CA GLY A 55 -10.82 1.63 10.94
C GLY A 55 -11.33 2.76 10.03
N VAL A 56 -10.82 2.85 8.80
CA VAL A 56 -11.16 3.93 7.83
C VAL A 56 -11.63 3.35 6.50
N ALA A 57 -12.40 4.13 5.74
CA ALA A 57 -12.70 3.79 4.35
C ALA A 57 -11.63 4.37 3.41
N LEU A 58 -11.46 3.78 2.22
CA LEU A 58 -10.51 4.28 1.23
C LEU A 58 -10.78 5.75 0.82
N LYS A 59 -12.04 6.18 0.83
CA LYS A 59 -12.45 7.56 0.54
C LYS A 59 -12.03 8.58 1.62
N ASP A 60 -11.62 8.09 2.80
CA ASP A 60 -11.17 8.93 3.92
C ASP A 60 -9.64 9.16 3.87
N LEU A 61 -8.96 8.55 2.89
CA LEU A 61 -7.52 8.74 2.65
C LEU A 61 -7.27 10.07 1.95
N ASP A 62 -6.26 10.80 2.40
CA ASP A 62 -5.85 12.08 1.83
C ASP A 62 -4.85 11.89 0.67
N ALA A 63 -4.10 10.78 0.68
CA ALA A 63 -3.11 10.48 -0.34
C ALA A 63 -2.85 8.98 -0.48
N ILE A 64 -2.34 8.60 -1.67
CA ILE A 64 -1.81 7.27 -1.95
C ILE A 64 -0.39 7.42 -2.46
N VAL A 65 0.55 6.67 -1.87
CA VAL A 65 1.95 6.65 -2.27
C VAL A 65 2.35 5.23 -2.66
N ALA A 66 3.12 5.10 -3.74
CA ALA A 66 3.59 3.82 -4.25
C ALA A 66 5.11 3.80 -4.33
N GLY A 67 5.72 2.70 -3.89
CA GLY A 67 7.15 2.43 -4.08
C GLY A 67 7.48 2.33 -5.57
N VAL A 68 8.46 3.12 -6.03
CA VAL A 68 8.90 3.18 -7.44
C VAL A 68 10.20 2.41 -7.71
N GLY A 69 10.71 1.68 -6.71
CA GLY A 69 11.86 0.79 -6.84
C GLY A 69 13.18 1.36 -6.32
N PRO A 70 14.32 0.69 -6.63
CA PRO A 70 14.47 -0.39 -7.61
C PRO A 70 13.76 -1.70 -7.23
N GLY A 71 13.35 -2.49 -8.22
CA GLY A 71 12.60 -3.74 -8.02
C GLY A 71 12.25 -4.46 -9.33
N PRO A 72 11.66 -5.67 -9.27
CA PRO A 72 11.25 -6.41 -10.45
C PRO A 72 10.09 -5.69 -11.16
N PHE A 73 10.18 -5.60 -12.47
CA PHE A 73 9.24 -4.86 -13.32
C PHE A 73 7.77 -5.22 -13.09
N THR A 74 7.47 -6.51 -12.99
CA THR A 74 6.10 -7.01 -12.79
C THR A 74 5.54 -6.58 -11.43
N GLY A 75 6.33 -6.72 -10.36
CA GLY A 75 5.93 -6.31 -9.01
C GLY A 75 5.64 -4.82 -8.97
N LEU A 76 6.61 -3.99 -9.36
CA LEU A 76 6.48 -2.53 -9.38
C LEU A 76 5.24 -2.05 -10.15
N ARG A 77 5.00 -2.60 -11.34
CA ARG A 77 3.82 -2.23 -12.13
C ARG A 77 2.51 -2.59 -11.46
N ALA A 78 2.45 -3.73 -10.75
CA ALA A 78 1.25 -4.09 -10.01
C ALA A 78 0.94 -3.04 -8.93
N GLY A 79 1.92 -2.66 -8.11
CA GLY A 79 1.73 -1.65 -7.07
C GLY A 79 1.37 -0.27 -7.63
N MET A 80 2.12 0.22 -8.63
CA MET A 80 1.86 1.54 -9.23
C MET A 80 0.52 1.61 -9.96
N ALA A 81 0.13 0.56 -10.69
CA ALA A 81 -1.16 0.53 -11.37
C ALA A 81 -2.32 0.50 -10.38
N THR A 82 -2.21 -0.27 -9.29
CA THR A 82 -3.21 -0.28 -8.23
C THR A 82 -3.32 1.09 -7.56
N ALA A 83 -2.19 1.72 -7.20
CA ALA A 83 -2.21 3.05 -6.61
C ALA A 83 -2.88 4.08 -7.53
N ALA A 84 -2.56 4.06 -8.83
CA ALA A 84 -3.17 4.94 -9.82
C ALA A 84 -4.65 4.67 -10.09
N ALA A 85 -5.15 3.46 -9.80
CA ALA A 85 -6.56 3.13 -9.94
C ALA A 85 -7.40 3.48 -8.70
N LEU A 86 -6.76 3.56 -7.53
CA LEU A 86 -7.40 3.90 -6.25
C LEU A 86 -7.46 5.41 -5.98
N GLY A 87 -6.50 6.17 -6.52
CA GLY A 87 -6.46 7.64 -6.44
C GLY A 87 -7.22 8.31 -7.57
#